data_AF-A0A7C1E4N0-F1
#
_entry.id   AF-A0A7C1E4N0-F1
#
_cell.length_a   1.000
_cell.length_b   1.000
_cell.length_c   1.000
_cell.angle_alpha   90.00
_cell.angle_beta   90.00
_cell.angle_gamma   90.00
#
_symmetry.space_group_name_H-M   'P 1'
#
loop_
_entity.id
_entity.type
_entity.pdbx_description
1 polymer ?
#
loop_
_entity_poly.entity_id
_entity_poly.type
_entity_poly.pdbx_seq_one_letter_code
_entity_poly.pdbx_strand_id
1 'polypeptide(L)'
;MSMDEKKLEATSPDELVERDFLDKLEGAFRSNIHVAVSLRNLIHRLAEKALMRGIGRIVIMDFCGTHEWSIVHFGIRSLMPRNVELVAGPGCPVCVTPSKYIEYAVKLSFEGITVYTYGDAYRLKSLRPINGAYSLQEARSDGASVQVVTSFIDAIRLANMSGRESVFLGIGFETVAPGYAVAFKKNIVPGNLAFLSQVKLTPPAMRLSLELLMKEKLDYRFGVIAPGHVSTITGAKAWSFASEEMGIPVVIAGFEPIDVLIAIAEILRQIVNNESKTVIEYRRAVTWSGDEEAQRT
;
A
#
# COMPACT_ATOMS: atom_id res chain seq x y z
N MET A 1 43.60 -2.21 -8.62
CA MET A 1 43.80 -3.61 -8.18
C MET A 1 42.90 -3.79 -6.96
N SER A 2 41.59 -3.93 -7.22
CA SER A 2 40.83 -5.21 -7.25
C SER A 2 40.81 -5.81 -5.84
N MET A 3 39.71 -5.76 -5.06
CA MET A 3 38.42 -6.41 -5.36
C MET A 3 38.67 -7.71 -6.08
N ASP A 4 39.19 -8.69 -5.34
CA ASP A 4 39.10 -10.14 -5.60
C ASP A 4 40.16 -10.82 -4.75
N GLU A 5 39.82 -11.09 -3.49
CA GLU A 5 40.48 -12.11 -2.64
C GLU A 5 39.96 -11.97 -1.20
N LYS A 6 38.72 -12.43 -0.96
CA LYS A 6 38.37 -13.15 0.27
C LYS A 6 36.95 -13.72 0.17
N LYS A 7 36.91 -15.05 0.15
CA LYS A 7 35.78 -15.97 0.33
C LYS A 7 34.89 -16.26 -0.89
N LEU A 8 35.45 -17.01 -1.85
CA LEU A 8 34.75 -18.19 -2.34
C LEU A 8 34.71 -19.21 -1.20
N GLU A 9 33.61 -19.24 -0.44
CA GLU A 9 33.24 -20.46 0.28
C GLU A 9 32.62 -21.41 -0.74
N ALA A 10 33.14 -22.64 -0.78
CA ALA A 10 32.69 -23.68 -1.69
C ALA A 10 31.22 -24.03 -1.39
N THR A 11 30.30 -23.44 -2.16
CA THR A 11 28.90 -23.87 -2.20
C THR A 11 28.86 -25.30 -2.70
N SER A 12 28.23 -26.19 -1.94
CA SER A 12 28.10 -27.59 -2.34
C SER A 12 27.33 -27.70 -3.68
N PRO A 13 27.50 -28.79 -4.46
CA PRO A 13 26.74 -29.00 -5.69
C PRO A 13 25.22 -28.92 -5.46
N ASP A 14 24.74 -29.35 -4.30
CA ASP A 14 23.34 -29.28 -3.91
C ASP A 14 22.89 -27.83 -3.64
N GLU A 15 23.70 -27.01 -2.97
CA GLU A 15 23.42 -25.58 -2.76
C GLU A 15 23.40 -24.78 -4.07
N LEU A 16 24.21 -25.16 -5.06
CA LEU A 16 24.21 -24.55 -6.39
C LEU A 16 22.95 -24.91 -7.18
N VAL A 17 22.48 -26.16 -7.07
CA VAL A 17 21.24 -26.63 -7.72
C VAL A 17 20.01 -26.01 -7.06
N GLU A 18 19.98 -25.93 -5.72
CA GLU A 18 18.91 -25.24 -4.99
C GLU A 18 18.85 -23.75 -5.35
N ARG A 19 20.00 -23.09 -5.46
CA ARG A 19 20.07 -21.67 -5.82
C ARG A 19 19.69 -21.42 -7.28
N ASP A 20 20.11 -22.27 -8.22
CA ASP A 20 19.67 -22.21 -9.63
C ASP A 20 18.15 -22.48 -9.76
N PHE A 21 17.60 -23.39 -8.94
CA PHE A 21 16.17 -23.63 -8.88
C PHE A 21 15.39 -22.43 -8.31
N LEU A 22 15.89 -21.82 -7.23
CA LEU A 22 15.33 -20.60 -6.65
C LEU A 22 15.42 -19.41 -7.62
N ASP A 23 16.54 -19.24 -8.32
CA ASP A 23 16.73 -18.20 -9.34
C ASP A 23 15.79 -18.43 -10.55
N LYS A 24 15.54 -19.68 -10.95
CA LYS A 24 14.54 -20.02 -11.99
C LYS A 24 13.11 -19.76 -11.53
N LEU A 25 12.79 -20.04 -10.27
CA LEU A 25 11.49 -19.70 -9.67
C LEU A 25 11.32 -18.19 -9.58
N GLU A 26 12.34 -17.46 -9.15
CA GLU A 26 12.34 -16.00 -9.12
C GLU A 26 12.22 -15.41 -10.54
N GLY A 27 12.89 -16.01 -11.52
CA GLY A 27 12.73 -15.70 -12.94
C GLY A 27 11.32 -15.95 -13.46
N ALA A 28 10.64 -17.01 -13.01
CA ALA A 28 9.28 -17.34 -13.42
C ALA A 28 8.23 -16.36 -12.85
N PHE A 29 8.42 -15.87 -11.62
CA PHE A 29 7.45 -15.01 -10.92
C PHE A 29 7.76 -13.52 -10.98
N ARG A 30 9.03 -13.10 -10.95
CA ARG A 30 9.45 -11.69 -10.92
C ARG A 30 9.97 -11.16 -12.26
N SER A 31 10.62 -12.01 -13.05
CA SER A 31 11.39 -11.57 -14.22
C SER A 31 11.02 -12.30 -15.52
N ASN A 32 9.77 -12.74 -15.66
CA ASN A 32 9.33 -13.43 -16.87
C ASN A 32 9.04 -12.43 -17.99
N ILE A 33 10.11 -12.03 -18.67
CA ILE A 33 10.08 -11.05 -19.76
C ILE A 33 9.13 -11.45 -20.88
N HIS A 34 8.99 -12.75 -21.17
CA HIS A 34 8.09 -13.25 -22.21
C HIS A 34 6.63 -13.00 -21.84
N VAL A 35 6.26 -13.24 -20.57
CA VAL A 35 4.92 -12.94 -20.06
C VAL A 35 4.68 -11.42 -20.05
N ALA A 36 5.63 -10.63 -19.56
CA ALA A 36 5.51 -9.17 -19.53
C ALA A 36 5.31 -8.58 -20.94
N VAL A 37 6.08 -9.03 -21.93
CA VAL A 37 5.94 -8.62 -23.35
C VAL A 37 4.58 -9.06 -23.90
N SER A 38 4.14 -10.28 -23.60
CA SER A 38 2.82 -10.77 -24.04
C SER A 38 1.68 -9.95 -23.45
N LEU A 39 1.75 -9.61 -22.16
CA LEU A 39 0.79 -8.75 -21.48
C LEU A 39 0.79 -7.34 -22.05
N ARG A 40 1.97 -6.75 -22.28
CA ARG A 40 2.09 -5.45 -22.95
C ARG A 40 1.39 -5.47 -24.32
N ASN A 41 1.66 -6.48 -25.14
CA ASN A 41 1.04 -6.60 -26.46
C ASN A 41 -0.49 -6.77 -26.37
N LEU A 42 -0.97 -7.51 -25.37
CA LEU A 42 -2.40 -7.64 -25.08
C LEU A 42 -3.02 -6.30 -24.67
N ILE A 43 -2.38 -5.56 -23.76
CA ILE A 43 -2.79 -4.23 -23.30
C ILE A 43 -2.92 -3.27 -24.49
N HIS A 44 -1.92 -3.23 -25.37
CA HIS A 44 -1.96 -2.39 -26.58
C HIS A 44 -3.12 -2.77 -27.49
N ARG A 45 -3.32 -4.06 -27.75
CA ARG A 45 -4.45 -4.55 -28.56
C ARG A 45 -5.81 -4.21 -27.95
N LEU A 46 -5.95 -4.30 -26.63
CA LEU A 46 -7.19 -3.94 -25.93
C LEU A 46 -7.43 -2.43 -25.98
N ALA A 47 -6.39 -1.63 -25.83
CA ALA A 47 -6.47 -0.18 -25.92
C ALA A 47 -6.86 0.29 -27.34
N GLU A 48 -6.34 -0.35 -28.39
CA GLU A 48 -6.78 -0.11 -29.79
C GLU A 48 -8.26 -0.48 -29.98
N LYS A 49 -8.70 -1.62 -29.42
CA LYS A 49 -10.12 -2.00 -29.42
C LYS A 49 -11.01 -1.00 -28.70
N ALA A 50 -10.52 -0.41 -27.61
CA ALA A 50 -11.24 0.64 -26.90
C ALA A 50 -11.43 1.89 -27.78
N LEU A 51 -10.37 2.31 -28.49
CA LEU A 51 -10.46 3.43 -29.44
C LEU A 51 -11.46 3.16 -30.57
N MET A 52 -11.46 1.95 -31.15
CA MET A 52 -12.45 1.56 -32.18
C MET A 52 -13.89 1.57 -31.66
N ARG A 53 -14.09 1.47 -30.33
CA ARG A 53 -15.39 1.57 -29.66
C ARG A 53 -15.72 3.00 -29.19
N GLY A 54 -14.93 3.99 -29.57
CA GLY A 54 -15.13 5.40 -29.19
C GLY A 54 -14.66 5.73 -27.77
N ILE A 55 -13.92 4.86 -27.10
CA ILE A 55 -13.37 5.09 -25.75
C ILE A 55 -12.00 5.75 -25.91
N GLY A 56 -11.99 7.09 -25.97
CA GLY A 56 -10.80 7.89 -26.26
C GLY A 56 -9.77 7.94 -25.13
N ARG A 57 -10.21 7.80 -23.88
CA ARG A 57 -9.35 7.86 -22.69
C ARG A 57 -9.81 6.87 -21.61
N ILE A 58 -8.84 6.19 -21.01
CA ILE A 58 -9.02 5.24 -19.91
C ILE A 58 -8.05 5.63 -18.80
N VAL A 59 -8.57 5.77 -17.59
CA VAL A 59 -7.78 6.05 -16.40
C VAL A 59 -7.89 4.86 -15.45
N ILE A 60 -6.76 4.30 -15.06
CA ILE A 60 -6.67 3.19 -14.10
C ILE A 60 -6.00 3.73 -12.85
N MET A 61 -6.70 3.65 -11.72
CA MET A 61 -6.20 4.15 -10.45
C MET A 61 -5.81 3.01 -9.51
N ASP A 62 -4.60 3.05 -8.96
CA ASP A 62 -4.22 2.18 -7.86
C ASP A 62 -4.47 2.85 -6.50
N PHE A 63 -4.75 2.05 -5.47
CA PHE A 63 -4.95 2.53 -4.10
C PHE A 63 -3.89 1.96 -3.15
N CYS A 64 -2.65 1.76 -3.63
CA CYS A 64 -1.59 1.18 -2.83
C CYS A 64 -0.22 1.78 -3.14
N GLY A 65 0.45 2.35 -2.12
CA GLY A 65 1.81 2.85 -2.29
C GLY A 65 2.80 1.81 -2.83
N THR A 66 2.61 0.53 -2.53
CA THR A 66 3.44 -0.56 -3.09
C THR A 66 3.15 -0.83 -4.57
N HIS A 67 1.89 -0.70 -5.02
CA HIS A 67 1.57 -0.76 -6.44
C HIS A 67 2.19 0.43 -7.18
N GLU A 68 2.03 1.64 -6.63
CA GLU A 68 2.65 2.84 -7.20
C GLU A 68 4.18 2.69 -7.28
N TRP A 69 4.81 2.14 -6.24
CA TRP A 69 6.24 1.83 -6.26
C TRP A 69 6.59 0.87 -7.39
N SER A 70 5.86 -0.24 -7.57
CA SER A 70 6.10 -1.18 -8.67
C SER A 70 5.89 -0.53 -10.04
N ILE A 71 4.85 0.29 -10.19
CA ILE A 71 4.56 1.02 -11.44
C ILE A 71 5.72 1.96 -11.80
N VAL A 72 6.26 2.70 -10.82
CA VAL A 72 7.38 3.64 -11.03
C VAL A 72 8.69 2.89 -11.22
N HIS A 73 9.02 1.96 -10.32
CA HIS A 73 10.30 1.26 -10.30
C HIS A 73 10.55 0.46 -11.58
N PHE A 74 9.52 -0.22 -12.10
CA PHE A 74 9.60 -1.00 -13.34
C PHE A 74 9.20 -0.21 -14.59
N GLY A 75 8.90 1.10 -14.46
CA GLY A 75 8.56 1.96 -15.60
C GLY A 75 7.28 1.55 -16.35
N ILE A 76 6.31 0.94 -15.67
CA ILE A 76 5.08 0.40 -16.27
C ILE A 76 4.29 1.49 -17.01
N ARG A 77 4.30 2.74 -16.52
CA ARG A 77 3.68 3.90 -17.20
C ARG A 77 4.20 4.09 -18.62
N SER A 78 5.51 3.94 -18.82
CA SER A 78 6.15 4.09 -20.13
C SER A 78 5.77 2.97 -21.12
N LEU A 79 5.22 1.86 -20.62
CA LEU A 79 4.74 0.75 -21.44
C LEU A 79 3.29 0.95 -21.90
N MET A 80 2.55 1.89 -21.31
CA MET A 80 1.13 2.08 -21.59
C MET A 80 0.90 2.74 -22.96
N PRO A 81 -0.15 2.33 -23.69
CA PRO A 81 -0.59 3.04 -24.89
C PRO A 81 -1.15 4.43 -24.52
N ARG A 82 -1.14 5.38 -25.48
CA ARG A 82 -1.42 6.81 -25.22
C ARG A 82 -2.80 7.10 -24.59
N ASN A 83 -3.78 6.23 -24.81
CA ASN A 83 -5.14 6.38 -24.28
C ASN A 83 -5.35 5.71 -22.91
N VAL A 84 -4.30 5.11 -22.32
CA VAL A 84 -4.36 4.46 -21.00
C VAL A 84 -3.42 5.17 -20.04
N GLU A 85 -3.98 5.71 -18.97
CA GLU A 85 -3.26 6.46 -17.95
C GLU A 85 -3.31 5.71 -16.62
N LEU A 86 -2.17 5.62 -15.93
CA LEU A 86 -2.07 5.06 -14.58
C LEU A 86 -1.88 6.17 -13.57
N VAL A 87 -2.82 6.33 -12.64
CA VAL A 87 -2.83 7.40 -11.63
C VAL A 87 -2.81 6.83 -10.22
N ALA A 88 -2.09 7.49 -9.31
CA ALA A 88 -2.04 7.08 -7.91
C ALA A 88 -3.24 7.65 -7.14
N GLY A 89 -3.99 6.79 -6.47
CA GLY A 89 -5.00 7.16 -5.48
C GLY A 89 -4.41 7.39 -4.08
N PRO A 90 -5.25 7.67 -3.07
CA PRO A 90 -4.84 7.86 -1.67
C PRO A 90 -4.41 6.56 -0.96
N GLY A 91 -3.42 5.86 -1.51
CA GLY A 91 -2.93 4.55 -1.04
C GLY A 91 -1.78 4.59 -0.03
N CYS A 92 -1.50 5.74 0.59
CA CYS A 92 -0.40 5.94 1.56
C CYS A 92 -0.96 6.43 2.91
N PRO A 93 -0.95 5.61 3.98
CA PRO A 93 -1.58 5.97 5.25
C PRO A 93 -0.89 7.14 5.96
N VAL A 94 0.43 7.26 5.79
CA VAL A 94 1.23 8.38 6.32
C VAL A 94 0.84 9.67 5.60
N CYS A 95 0.78 9.65 4.28
CA CYS A 95 0.50 10.81 3.44
C CYS A 95 -0.90 11.40 3.69
N VAL A 96 -1.88 10.54 4.01
CA VAL A 96 -3.25 10.97 4.33
C VAL A 96 -3.47 11.24 5.82
N THR A 97 -2.42 11.22 6.64
CA THR A 97 -2.53 11.57 8.06
C THR A 97 -2.72 13.09 8.21
N PRO A 98 -3.81 13.55 8.85
CA PRO A 98 -4.04 14.98 8.98
C PRO A 98 -2.93 15.65 9.80
N SER A 99 -2.45 16.79 9.30
CA SER A 99 -1.42 17.63 9.96
C SER A 99 -1.64 17.81 11.45
N LYS A 100 -2.89 18.03 11.86
CA LYS A 100 -3.29 18.26 13.25
C LYS A 100 -2.82 17.17 14.21
N TYR A 101 -2.74 15.90 13.77
CA TYR A 101 -2.24 14.81 14.61
C TYR A 101 -0.72 14.80 14.76
N ILE A 102 0.00 15.32 13.76
CA ILE A 102 1.44 15.55 13.86
C ILE A 102 1.71 16.73 14.79
N GLU A 103 0.92 17.80 14.71
CA GLU A 103 0.97 18.92 15.66
C GLU A 103 0.76 18.44 17.10
N TYR A 104 -0.22 17.56 17.34
CA TYR A 104 -0.43 16.95 18.67
C TYR A 104 0.74 16.09 19.12
N ALA A 105 1.27 15.23 18.25
CA ALA A 105 2.42 14.40 18.59
C ALA A 105 3.64 15.26 18.96
N VAL A 106 3.94 16.30 18.17
CA VAL A 106 5.04 17.24 18.46
C VAL A 106 4.79 17.99 19.77
N LYS A 107 3.56 18.44 20.04
CA LYS A 107 3.24 19.09 21.30
C LYS A 107 3.51 18.19 22.50
N LEU A 108 3.01 16.95 22.47
CA LEU A 108 3.19 15.98 23.57
C LEU A 108 4.66 15.66 23.81
N SER A 109 5.49 15.58 22.76
CA SER A 109 6.93 15.31 22.92
C SER A 109 7.67 16.43 23.64
N PHE A 110 7.27 17.69 23.47
CA PHE A 110 7.82 18.83 24.23
C PHE A 110 7.29 18.90 25.66
N GLU A 111 6.12 18.34 25.94
CA GLU A 111 5.53 18.24 27.29
C GLU A 111 6.14 17.09 28.13
N GLY A 112 7.19 16.42 27.60
CA GLY A 112 7.90 15.34 28.29
C GLY A 112 7.27 13.95 28.12
N ILE A 113 6.18 13.83 27.37
CA ILE A 113 5.56 12.54 27.02
C ILE A 113 6.36 11.92 25.89
N THR A 114 6.75 10.65 26.06
CA THR A 114 7.55 9.97 25.02
C THR A 114 6.67 9.57 23.84
N VAL A 115 6.96 10.12 22.65
CA VAL A 115 6.23 9.79 21.42
C VAL A 115 6.94 8.68 20.68
N TYR A 116 6.28 7.52 20.58
CA TYR A 116 6.71 6.42 19.72
C TYR A 116 6.08 6.56 18.33
N THR A 117 6.90 6.45 17.28
CA THR A 117 6.46 6.61 15.89
C THR A 117 7.25 5.72 14.93
N TYR A 118 6.68 5.43 13.77
CA TYR A 118 7.40 4.76 12.68
C TYR A 118 8.38 5.73 11.99
N GLY A 119 9.37 5.17 11.30
CA GLY A 119 10.44 5.96 10.67
C GLY A 119 9.96 6.88 9.53
N ASP A 120 8.89 6.51 8.85
CA ASP A 120 8.24 7.31 7.81
C ASP A 120 7.46 8.50 8.40
N ALA A 121 6.65 8.24 9.43
CA ALA A 121 5.88 9.26 10.16
C ALA A 121 6.77 10.23 10.95
N TYR A 122 7.96 9.80 11.37
CA TYR A 122 8.95 10.63 12.07
C TYR A 122 9.32 11.90 11.31
N ARG A 123 9.35 11.83 9.97
CA ARG A 123 9.72 12.95 9.08
C ARG A 123 8.52 13.70 8.52
N LEU A 124 7.30 13.25 8.84
CA LEU A 124 6.10 13.87 8.32
C LEU A 124 5.98 15.30 8.87
N LYS A 125 5.72 16.26 7.97
CA LYS A 125 5.59 17.67 8.34
C LYS A 125 4.14 18.02 8.66
N SER A 126 3.95 18.76 9.74
CA SER A 126 2.74 19.53 9.99
C SER A 126 2.73 20.83 9.16
N LEU A 127 1.53 21.38 8.97
CA LEU A 127 1.29 22.68 8.36
C LEU A 127 1.70 23.84 9.28
N ARG A 128 1.57 23.63 10.60
CA ARG A 128 1.90 24.62 11.62
C ARG A 128 3.01 24.08 12.51
N PRO A 129 4.03 24.90 12.85
CA PRO A 129 5.05 24.47 13.77
C PRO A 129 4.53 24.50 15.21
N ILE A 130 5.05 23.61 16.04
CA ILE A 130 4.86 23.61 17.48
C ILE A 130 6.23 23.77 18.12
N ASN A 131 6.40 24.83 18.91
CA ASN A 131 7.69 25.22 19.50
C ASN A 131 8.83 25.30 18.45
N GLY A 132 8.53 25.79 17.24
CA GLY A 132 9.50 25.91 16.16
C GLY A 132 9.67 24.67 15.28
N ALA A 133 9.20 23.51 15.71
CA ALA A 133 9.31 22.25 14.97
C ALA A 133 8.06 21.96 14.13
N TYR A 134 8.26 21.64 12.85
CA TYR A 134 7.23 21.16 11.91
C TYR A 134 7.12 19.63 11.88
N SER A 135 8.02 18.90 12.51
CA SER A 135 8.00 17.43 12.50
C SER A 135 8.51 16.85 13.80
N LEU A 136 8.25 15.57 14.03
CA LEU A 136 8.83 14.83 15.16
C LEU A 136 10.36 14.73 15.06
N GLN A 137 10.92 14.77 13.84
CA GLN A 137 12.36 14.84 13.62
C GLN A 137 12.97 16.16 14.10
N GLU A 138 12.36 17.27 13.73
CA GLU A 138 12.80 18.60 14.17
C GLU A 138 12.65 18.71 15.69
N ALA A 139 11.50 18.31 16.24
CA ALA A 139 11.24 18.32 17.68
C ALA A 139 12.27 17.53 18.48
N ARG A 140 12.65 16.33 18.02
CA ARG A 140 13.70 15.52 18.66
C ARG A 140 15.05 16.22 18.63
N SER A 141 15.36 16.90 17.53
CA SER A 141 16.61 17.67 17.40
C SER A 141 16.65 18.84 18.37
N ASP A 142 15.49 19.39 18.72
CA ASP A 142 15.30 20.44 19.73
C ASP A 142 15.13 19.89 21.16
N GLY A 143 15.41 18.60 21.37
CA GLY A 143 15.41 17.96 22.70
C GLY A 143 14.07 17.38 23.17
N ALA A 144 13.04 17.35 22.33
CA ALA A 144 11.75 16.73 22.65
C ALA A 144 11.86 15.19 22.75
N SER A 145 10.98 14.57 23.55
CA SER A 145 10.99 13.12 23.77
C SER A 145 10.32 12.36 22.62
N VAL A 146 11.11 11.92 21.65
CA VAL A 146 10.65 11.16 20.48
C VAL A 146 11.52 9.93 20.27
N GLN A 147 10.90 8.78 20.03
CA GLN A 147 11.59 7.54 19.73
C GLN A 147 10.99 6.84 18.50
N VAL A 148 11.85 6.54 17.53
CA VAL A 148 11.47 5.76 16.35
C VAL A 148 11.46 4.27 16.72
N VAL A 149 10.39 3.58 16.35
CA VAL A 149 10.20 2.15 16.60
C VAL A 149 9.79 1.43 15.31
N THR A 150 10.03 0.12 15.28
CA THR A 150 9.67 -0.76 14.15
C THR A 150 8.26 -1.33 14.26
N SER A 151 7.68 -1.36 15.47
CA SER A 151 6.35 -1.93 15.72
C SER A 151 5.69 -1.36 16.97
N PHE A 152 4.38 -1.58 17.12
CA PHE A 152 3.66 -1.26 18.35
C PHE A 152 4.11 -2.13 19.54
N ILE A 153 4.52 -3.38 19.30
CA ILE A 153 5.08 -4.26 20.33
C ILE A 153 6.39 -3.69 20.89
N ASP A 154 7.23 -3.10 20.04
CA ASP A 154 8.46 -2.43 20.49
C ASP A 154 8.13 -1.23 21.38
N ALA A 155 7.12 -0.43 21.01
CA ALA A 155 6.64 0.68 21.84
C ALA A 155 6.12 0.20 23.20
N ILE A 156 5.35 -0.89 23.23
CA ILE A 156 4.88 -1.53 24.47
C ILE A 156 6.05 -1.96 25.36
N ARG A 157 7.07 -2.62 24.78
CA ARG A 157 8.26 -3.05 25.52
C ARG A 157 8.99 -1.85 26.12
N LEU A 158 9.21 -0.81 25.33
CA LEU A 158 9.91 0.40 25.76
C LEU A 158 9.12 1.19 26.82
N ALA A 159 7.80 1.30 26.67
CA ALA A 159 6.92 1.92 27.65
C ALA A 159 6.99 1.21 29.01
N ASN A 160 6.93 -0.13 29.03
CA ASN A 160 7.09 -0.94 30.24
C ASN A 160 8.46 -0.73 30.91
N MET A 161 9.54 -0.73 30.12
CA MET A 161 10.89 -0.52 30.64
C MET A 161 11.09 0.87 31.23
N SER A 162 10.51 1.89 30.58
CA SER A 162 10.70 3.29 31.00
C SER A 162 9.84 3.69 32.20
N GLY A 163 8.62 3.15 32.32
CA GLY A 163 7.62 3.57 33.30
C GLY A 163 7.11 5.01 33.14
N ARG A 164 7.49 5.70 32.06
CA ARG A 164 7.11 7.10 31.80
C ARG A 164 5.86 7.18 30.95
N GLU A 165 5.10 8.27 31.09
CA GLU A 165 3.99 8.58 30.19
C GLU A 165 4.47 8.63 28.74
N SER A 166 3.73 7.94 27.88
CA SER A 166 4.08 7.76 26.48
C SER A 166 2.86 7.64 25.60
N VAL A 167 3.04 7.94 24.32
CA VAL A 167 1.99 7.83 23.30
C VAL A 167 2.57 7.18 22.05
N PHE A 168 1.84 6.22 21.48
CA PHE A 168 2.16 5.65 20.17
C PHE A 168 1.32 6.31 19.09
N LEU A 169 1.97 6.88 18.07
CA LEU A 169 1.31 7.42 16.88
C LEU A 169 0.92 6.26 15.94
N GLY A 170 -0.28 5.72 16.14
CA GLY A 170 -0.78 4.54 15.45
C GLY A 170 -1.30 4.83 14.06
N ILE A 171 -0.41 4.98 13.08
CA ILE A 171 -0.75 5.20 11.67
C ILE A 171 -0.88 3.86 10.94
N GLY A 172 -1.81 3.81 9.98
CA GLY A 172 -1.87 2.74 9.00
C GLY A 172 -3.24 2.55 8.37
N PHE A 173 -3.38 1.43 7.68
CA PHE A 173 -4.63 0.94 7.10
C PHE A 173 -5.02 -0.39 7.74
N GLU A 174 -5.93 -1.12 7.10
CA GLU A 174 -6.43 -2.41 7.57
C GLU A 174 -5.32 -3.45 7.76
N THR A 175 -4.19 -3.32 7.05
CA THR A 175 -3.06 -4.26 7.16
C THR A 175 -2.35 -4.26 8.50
N VAL A 176 -2.39 -3.14 9.24
CA VAL A 176 -1.72 -3.01 10.55
C VAL A 176 -2.71 -2.96 11.71
N ALA A 177 -3.98 -2.64 11.43
CA ALA A 177 -5.01 -2.50 12.44
C ALA A 177 -5.17 -3.75 13.33
N PRO A 178 -5.18 -4.99 12.80
CA PRO A 178 -5.25 -6.20 13.62
C PRO A 178 -4.07 -6.33 14.57
N GLY A 179 -2.86 -5.94 14.14
CA GLY A 179 -1.67 -5.97 14.99
C GLY A 179 -1.81 -5.07 16.22
N TYR A 180 -2.46 -3.91 16.07
CA TYR A 180 -2.79 -3.05 17.20
C TYR A 180 -3.91 -3.64 18.06
N ALA A 181 -5.00 -4.08 17.44
CA ALA A 181 -6.17 -4.62 18.13
C ALA A 181 -5.84 -5.86 18.98
N VAL A 182 -5.00 -6.78 18.47
CA VAL A 182 -4.52 -7.94 19.22
C VAL A 182 -3.80 -7.55 20.50
N ALA A 183 -2.98 -6.50 20.47
CA ALA A 183 -2.25 -6.04 21.66
C ALA A 183 -3.22 -5.52 22.74
N PHE A 184 -4.26 -4.80 22.36
CA PHE A 184 -5.33 -4.39 23.29
C PHE A 184 -6.14 -5.58 23.80
N LYS A 185 -6.57 -6.48 22.91
CA LYS A 185 -7.33 -7.68 23.27
C LYS A 185 -6.59 -8.58 24.25
N LYS A 186 -5.26 -8.66 24.13
CA LYS A 186 -4.39 -9.41 25.06
C LYS A 186 -4.07 -8.66 26.35
N ASN A 187 -4.55 -7.43 26.54
CA ASN A 187 -4.25 -6.56 27.68
C ASN A 187 -2.74 -6.41 27.96
N ILE A 188 -1.92 -6.33 26.89
CA ILE A 188 -0.45 -6.16 27.01
C ILE A 188 -0.02 -4.70 26.86
N VAL A 189 -0.93 -3.79 26.54
CA VAL A 189 -0.67 -2.34 26.47
C VAL A 189 -0.64 -1.79 27.90
N PRO A 190 0.49 -1.23 28.38
CA PRO A 190 0.59 -0.75 29.75
C PRO A 190 -0.15 0.57 29.92
N GLY A 191 -0.58 0.88 31.15
CA GLY A 191 -1.40 2.05 31.47
C GLY A 191 -0.73 3.41 31.16
N ASN A 192 0.61 3.44 31.10
CA ASN A 192 1.40 4.62 30.74
C ASN A 192 1.66 4.76 29.22
N LEU A 193 1.04 3.91 28.38
CA LEU A 193 1.13 3.99 26.93
C LEU A 193 -0.25 4.28 26.32
N ALA A 194 -0.47 5.53 25.96
CA ALA A 194 -1.64 5.93 25.18
C ALA A 194 -1.46 5.56 23.70
N PHE A 195 -2.57 5.40 22.98
CA PHE A 195 -2.59 5.12 21.55
C PHE A 195 -3.30 6.24 20.79
N LEU A 196 -2.52 7.01 20.04
CA LEU A 196 -3.05 8.06 19.17
C LEU A 196 -3.45 7.41 17.84
N SER A 197 -4.66 6.86 17.80
CA SER A 197 -5.18 6.13 16.63
C SER A 197 -5.30 7.04 15.42
N GLN A 198 -4.59 6.67 14.37
CA GLN A 198 -4.57 7.27 13.05
C GLN A 198 -4.67 6.18 11.98
N VAL A 199 -5.39 5.10 12.29
CA VAL A 199 -5.75 4.05 11.33
C VAL A 199 -6.89 4.55 10.45
N LYS A 200 -6.83 4.29 9.14
CA LYS A 200 -7.87 4.65 8.17
C LYS A 200 -8.37 3.40 7.44
N LEU A 201 -9.53 3.54 6.81
CA LEU A 201 -10.12 2.51 5.96
C LEU A 201 -9.94 2.91 4.49
N THR A 202 -9.45 1.98 3.68
CA THR A 202 -9.16 2.17 2.28
C THR A 202 -10.41 2.07 1.38
N PRO A 203 -11.34 1.11 1.56
CA PRO A 203 -12.57 1.06 0.76
C PRO A 203 -13.44 2.32 0.83
N PRO A 204 -13.68 2.95 2.01
CA PRO A 204 -14.39 4.23 2.07
C PRO A 204 -13.65 5.38 1.37
N ALA A 205 -12.30 5.42 1.47
CA ALA A 205 -11.49 6.42 0.77
C ALA A 205 -11.59 6.25 -0.76
N MET A 206 -11.61 5.01 -1.25
CA MET A 206 -11.85 4.69 -2.65
C MET A 206 -13.25 5.11 -3.09
N ARG A 207 -14.30 4.74 -2.34
CA ARG A 207 -15.68 5.15 -2.64
C ARG A 207 -15.78 6.67 -2.80
N LEU A 208 -15.27 7.43 -1.83
CA LEU A 208 -15.30 8.88 -1.88
C LEU A 208 -14.55 9.44 -3.10
N SER A 209 -13.37 8.88 -3.41
CA SER A 209 -12.58 9.30 -4.58
C SER A 209 -13.35 9.07 -5.88
N LEU A 210 -13.95 7.89 -6.04
CA LEU A 210 -14.75 7.55 -7.21
C LEU A 210 -16.00 8.43 -7.34
N GLU A 211 -16.72 8.66 -6.24
CA GLU A 211 -17.90 9.55 -6.23
C GLU A 211 -17.55 10.99 -6.65
N LEU A 212 -16.41 11.51 -6.21
CA LEU A 212 -15.94 12.84 -6.60
C LEU A 212 -15.61 12.89 -8.11
N LEU A 213 -14.90 11.88 -8.63
CA LEU A 213 -14.57 11.81 -10.06
C LEU A 213 -15.82 11.67 -10.94
N MET A 214 -16.83 10.91 -10.51
CA MET A 214 -18.08 10.76 -11.25
C MET A 214 -18.89 12.07 -11.33
N LYS A 215 -18.80 12.95 -10.33
CA LYS A 215 -19.48 14.26 -10.34
C LYS A 215 -18.95 15.20 -11.41
N GLU A 216 -17.69 15.06 -11.80
CA GLU A 216 -17.06 15.93 -12.80
C GLU A 216 -17.49 15.63 -14.25
N LYS A 217 -18.35 14.61 -14.49
CA LYS A 217 -18.85 14.20 -15.82
C LYS A 217 -17.73 14.05 -16.86
N LEU A 218 -16.70 13.30 -16.48
CA LEU A 218 -15.47 13.17 -17.26
C LEU A 218 -15.68 12.29 -18.50
N ASP A 219 -15.05 12.69 -19.62
CA ASP A 219 -15.09 11.96 -20.89
C ASP A 219 -14.05 10.83 -20.96
N TYR A 220 -13.99 10.00 -19.91
CA TYR A 220 -13.11 8.84 -19.86
C TYR A 220 -13.72 7.68 -19.08
N ARG A 221 -13.23 6.46 -19.36
CA ARG A 221 -13.61 5.26 -18.60
C ARG A 221 -12.60 5.00 -17.48
N PHE A 222 -13.09 4.48 -16.38
CA PHE A 222 -12.29 4.26 -15.17
C PHE A 222 -12.13 2.78 -14.86
N GLY A 223 -11.03 2.43 -14.21
CA GLY A 223 -10.85 1.14 -13.58
C GLY A 223 -9.93 1.25 -12.38
N VAL A 224 -9.92 0.22 -11.53
CA VAL A 224 -9.22 0.27 -10.24
C VAL A 224 -8.36 -0.96 -10.04
N ILE A 225 -7.12 -0.73 -9.61
CA ILE A 225 -6.26 -1.76 -9.03
C ILE A 225 -6.40 -1.66 -7.50
N ALA A 226 -7.09 -2.64 -6.91
CA ALA A 226 -7.32 -2.68 -5.47
C ALA A 226 -6.10 -3.25 -4.72
N PRO A 227 -5.77 -2.71 -3.53
CA PRO A 227 -4.58 -3.07 -2.76
C PRO A 227 -4.61 -4.53 -2.30
N GLY A 228 -3.61 -5.32 -2.70
CA GLY A 228 -3.52 -6.75 -2.38
C GLY A 228 -3.54 -7.04 -0.88
N HIS A 229 -2.63 -6.44 -0.11
CA HIS A 229 -2.49 -6.67 1.34
C HIS A 229 -3.69 -6.15 2.14
N VAL A 230 -4.30 -5.02 1.77
CA VAL A 230 -5.54 -4.61 2.44
C VAL A 230 -6.62 -5.65 2.19
N SER A 231 -6.70 -6.17 0.96
CA SER A 231 -7.67 -7.20 0.58
C SER A 231 -7.42 -8.55 1.24
N THR A 232 -6.22 -8.87 1.72
CA THR A 232 -6.03 -10.08 2.55
C THR A 232 -6.78 -9.97 3.87
N ILE A 233 -6.90 -8.75 4.41
CA ILE A 233 -7.68 -8.48 5.62
C ILE A 233 -9.15 -8.32 5.29
N THR A 234 -9.52 -7.39 4.41
CA THR A 234 -10.92 -7.01 4.16
C THR A 234 -11.68 -7.96 3.23
N GLY A 235 -10.95 -8.80 2.49
CA GLY A 235 -11.50 -9.57 1.39
C GLY A 235 -11.75 -8.72 0.14
N ALA A 236 -11.95 -9.41 -0.97
CA ALA A 236 -12.30 -8.78 -2.24
C ALA A 236 -13.70 -8.13 -2.22
N LYS A 237 -14.61 -8.67 -1.38
CA LYS A 237 -15.97 -8.15 -1.22
C LYS A 237 -16.00 -6.67 -0.85
N ALA A 238 -15.03 -6.19 -0.07
CA ALA A 238 -14.97 -4.80 0.35
C ALA A 238 -14.88 -3.79 -0.81
N TRP A 239 -14.51 -4.25 -2.01
CA TRP A 239 -14.37 -3.43 -3.21
C TRP A 239 -15.53 -3.60 -4.21
N SER A 240 -16.46 -4.53 -3.95
CA SER A 240 -17.50 -4.90 -4.93
C SER A 240 -18.43 -3.75 -5.28
N PHE A 241 -18.60 -2.79 -4.36
CA PHE A 241 -19.40 -1.58 -4.56
C PHE A 241 -19.00 -0.82 -5.84
N ALA A 242 -17.71 -0.76 -6.17
CA ALA A 242 -17.26 -0.03 -7.35
C ALA A 242 -17.77 -0.71 -8.63
N SER A 243 -17.74 -2.03 -8.70
CA SER A 243 -18.30 -2.76 -9.84
C SER A 243 -19.82 -2.81 -9.85
N GLU A 244 -20.44 -3.06 -8.71
CA GLU A 244 -21.88 -3.36 -8.58
C GLU A 244 -22.74 -2.09 -8.57
N GLU A 245 -22.28 -1.04 -7.90
CA GLU A 245 -23.03 0.20 -7.73
C GLU A 245 -22.58 1.28 -8.73
N MET A 246 -21.30 1.30 -9.10
CA MET A 246 -20.72 2.38 -9.93
C MET A 246 -20.36 1.96 -11.35
N GLY A 247 -20.42 0.66 -11.68
CA GLY A 247 -20.03 0.17 -13.01
C GLY A 247 -18.55 0.39 -13.33
N ILE A 248 -17.68 0.32 -12.30
CA ILE A 248 -16.24 0.49 -12.42
C ILE A 248 -15.56 -0.87 -12.18
N PRO A 249 -14.83 -1.42 -13.16
CA PRO A 249 -14.10 -2.68 -12.98
C PRO A 249 -13.00 -2.52 -11.92
N VAL A 250 -12.88 -3.54 -11.07
CA VAL A 250 -11.87 -3.59 -9.99
C VAL A 250 -11.11 -4.90 -10.08
N VAL A 251 -9.78 -4.82 -10.00
CA VAL A 251 -8.93 -6.01 -9.92
C VAL A 251 -8.07 -5.94 -8.67
N ILE A 252 -8.18 -6.94 -7.80
CA ILE A 252 -7.30 -7.10 -6.63
C ILE A 252 -6.03 -7.79 -7.11
N ALA A 253 -4.91 -7.06 -7.06
CA ALA A 253 -3.64 -7.49 -7.62
C ALA A 253 -2.56 -7.69 -6.55
N GLY A 254 -1.62 -8.59 -6.83
CA GLY A 254 -0.34 -8.67 -6.12
C GLY A 254 0.57 -7.48 -6.44
N PHE A 255 1.83 -7.53 -5.99
CA PHE A 255 2.75 -6.38 -6.07
C PHE A 255 3.85 -6.55 -7.11
N GLU A 256 3.98 -7.73 -7.70
CA GLU A 256 4.96 -7.97 -8.74
C GLU A 256 4.54 -7.24 -10.02
N PRO A 257 5.48 -6.80 -10.88
CA PRO A 257 5.14 -6.06 -12.09
C PRO A 257 4.19 -6.83 -13.02
N ILE A 258 4.28 -8.17 -13.02
CA ILE A 258 3.39 -9.04 -13.78
C ILE A 258 1.96 -9.00 -13.22
N ASP A 259 1.78 -9.01 -11.89
CA ASP A 259 0.45 -8.90 -11.26
C ASP A 259 -0.23 -7.59 -11.70
N VAL A 260 0.51 -6.48 -11.68
CA VAL A 260 0.03 -5.16 -12.09
C VAL A 260 -0.36 -5.15 -13.58
N LEU A 261 0.47 -5.74 -14.45
CA LEU A 261 0.17 -5.84 -15.89
C LEU A 261 -1.07 -6.72 -16.17
N ILE A 262 -1.25 -7.81 -15.43
CA ILE A 262 -2.47 -8.65 -15.52
C ILE A 262 -3.70 -7.84 -15.10
N ALA A 263 -3.60 -7.09 -13.99
CA ALA A 263 -4.69 -6.25 -13.52
C ALA A 263 -5.10 -5.19 -14.56
N ILE A 264 -4.13 -4.51 -15.16
CA ILE A 264 -4.36 -3.54 -16.25
C ILE A 264 -5.06 -4.23 -17.44
N ALA A 265 -4.54 -5.39 -17.88
CA ALA A 265 -5.11 -6.12 -19.01
C ALA A 265 -6.56 -6.56 -18.74
N GLU A 266 -6.86 -7.04 -17.53
CA GLU A 266 -8.20 -7.48 -17.13
C GLU A 266 -9.17 -6.30 -17.04
N ILE A 267 -8.75 -5.16 -16.48
CA ILE A 267 -9.54 -3.92 -16.47
C ILE A 267 -9.88 -3.49 -17.89
N LEU A 268 -8.88 -3.43 -18.78
CA LEU A 268 -9.11 -3.04 -20.18
C LEU A 268 -10.03 -4.02 -20.90
N ARG A 269 -9.90 -5.32 -20.65
CA ARG A 269 -10.79 -6.36 -21.21
C ARG A 269 -12.24 -6.10 -20.80
N GLN A 270 -12.48 -5.81 -19.53
CA GLN A 270 -13.81 -5.50 -19.01
C GLN A 270 -14.37 -4.21 -19.62
N ILE A 271 -13.58 -3.12 -19.65
CA ILE A 271 -13.99 -1.84 -20.27
C ILE A 271 -14.37 -2.03 -21.73
N VAL A 272 -13.51 -2.71 -22.49
CA VAL A 272 -13.74 -3.00 -23.91
C VAL A 272 -15.07 -3.75 -24.04
N ASN A 273 -15.31 -4.78 -23.24
CA ASN A 273 -16.53 -5.60 -23.32
C ASN A 273 -17.77 -4.99 -22.64
N ASN A 274 -17.68 -3.75 -22.16
CA ASN A 274 -18.75 -3.10 -21.39
C ASN A 274 -19.19 -3.93 -20.16
N GLU A 275 -18.22 -4.56 -19.50
CA GLU A 275 -18.38 -5.30 -18.24
C GLU A 275 -17.82 -4.50 -17.07
N SER A 276 -18.28 -4.81 -15.86
CA SER A 276 -17.74 -4.25 -14.62
C SER A 276 -17.87 -5.30 -13.52
N LYS A 277 -16.75 -5.92 -13.16
CA LYS A 277 -16.67 -7.00 -12.17
C LYS A 277 -15.51 -6.74 -11.23
N THR A 278 -15.66 -7.19 -10.00
CA THR A 278 -14.55 -7.31 -9.05
C THR A 278 -13.87 -8.66 -9.25
N VAL A 279 -12.60 -8.65 -9.63
CA VAL A 279 -11.82 -9.84 -9.94
C VAL A 279 -10.65 -9.98 -8.97
N ILE A 280 -10.48 -11.17 -8.42
CA ILE A 280 -9.30 -11.53 -7.64
C ILE A 280 -8.25 -12.09 -8.60
N GLU A 281 -7.24 -11.29 -8.91
CA GLU A 281 -6.00 -11.74 -9.55
C GLU A 281 -5.08 -12.36 -8.49
N TYR A 282 -4.96 -11.72 -7.32
CA TYR A 282 -4.09 -12.14 -6.21
C TYR A 282 -4.63 -13.33 -5.40
N ARG A 283 -5.10 -14.38 -6.08
CA ARG A 283 -5.78 -15.56 -5.48
C ARG A 283 -4.91 -16.36 -4.52
N ARG A 284 -3.59 -16.20 -4.63
CA ARG A 284 -2.62 -16.85 -3.75
C ARG A 284 -2.61 -16.30 -2.32
N ALA A 285 -3.19 -15.13 -2.09
CA ALA A 285 -3.24 -14.49 -0.77
C ALA A 285 -4.63 -13.94 -0.40
N VAL A 286 -5.51 -13.68 -1.37
CA VAL A 286 -6.79 -13.01 -1.14
C VAL A 286 -7.96 -13.96 -1.40
N THR A 287 -8.89 -13.98 -0.44
CA THR A 287 -10.20 -14.63 -0.57
C THR A 287 -11.31 -13.57 -0.76
N TRP A 288 -12.52 -14.00 -1.09
CA TRP A 288 -13.66 -13.09 -1.19
C TRP A 288 -14.01 -12.41 0.15
N SER A 289 -13.98 -13.19 1.23
CA SER A 289 -14.30 -12.73 2.60
C SER A 289 -13.12 -12.09 3.34
N GLY A 290 -11.88 -12.35 2.92
CA GLY A 290 -10.69 -11.91 3.64
C GLY A 290 -10.43 -12.75 4.89
N ASP A 291 -9.73 -12.13 5.84
CA ASP A 291 -9.46 -12.70 7.16
C ASP A 291 -10.54 -12.30 8.17
N GLU A 292 -11.52 -13.18 8.37
CA GLU A 292 -12.64 -12.95 9.29
C GLU A 292 -12.22 -12.87 10.77
N GLU A 293 -11.09 -13.46 11.15
CA GLU A 293 -10.58 -13.35 12.52
C GLU A 293 -9.96 -11.97 12.75
N ALA A 294 -9.15 -11.51 11.80
CA ALA A 294 -8.58 -10.16 11.82
C ALA A 294 -9.67 -9.08 11.82
N GLN A 295 -10.75 -9.27 11.05
CA GLN A 295 -11.89 -8.33 11.01
C GLN A 295 -12.67 -8.24 12.33
N ARG A 296 -12.73 -9.33 13.10
CA ARG A 296 -13.45 -9.37 14.39
C ARG A 296 -12.61 -8.91 15.59
N THR A 297 -11.30 -8.82 15.43
CA THR A 297 -10.36 -8.53 16.52
C THR A 297 -10.31 -7.05 16.84
#